data_AF-A0A355RYB5-F1
#
_entry.id   AF-A0A355RYB5-F1
#
_cell.length_a   1.000
_cell.length_b   1.000
_cell.length_c   1.000
_cell.angle_alpha   90.00
_cell.angle_beta   90.00
_cell.angle_gamma   90.00
#
_symmetry.space_group_name_H-M   'P 1'
#
loop_
_entity.id
_entity.type
_entity.pdbx_description
1 polymer ?
#
loop_
_entity_poly.entity_id
_entity_poly.type
_entity_poly.pdbx_seq_one_letter_code
_entity_poly.pdbx_strand_id
1 'polypeptide(L)' 'MDNIKEEALKLHKENQGKIALKCKVAVKTKEDLALAYTPGVAQPCLEINKDYNTIYDYTS' A
#
# COMPACT_ATOMS: atom_id res chain seq x y z
N MET A 1 11.17 -19.90 -29.82
CA MET A 1 11.82 -18.96 -28.87
C MET A 1 11.59 -17.50 -29.25
N ASP A 2 11.19 -17.19 -30.48
CA ASP A 2 10.90 -15.81 -30.92
C ASP A 2 9.69 -15.16 -30.23
N ASN A 3 8.77 -15.95 -29.67
CA ASN A 3 7.54 -15.45 -29.02
C ASN A 3 7.78 -14.76 -27.65
N ILE A 4 8.78 -15.18 -26.86
CA ILE A 4 8.98 -14.66 -25.49
C ILE A 4 9.35 -13.17 -25.50
N LYS A 5 10.11 -12.73 -26.52
CA LYS A 5 10.52 -11.33 -26.65
C LYS A 5 9.32 -10.42 -26.87
N GLU A 6 8.44 -10.79 -27.81
CA GLU A 6 7.24 -10.00 -28.14
C GLU A 6 6.23 -9.99 -26.99
N GLU A 7 6.01 -11.14 -26.35
CA GLU A 7 5.16 -11.25 -25.16
C GLU A 7 5.69 -10.40 -24.00
N ALA A 8 7.00 -10.41 -23.75
CA ALA A 8 7.62 -9.59 -22.71
C ALA A 8 7.46 -8.08 -22.99
N LEU A 9 7.68 -7.65 -24.23
CA LEU A 9 7.49 -6.25 -24.64
C LEU A 9 6.03 -5.81 -24.52
N LYS A 10 5.09 -6.65 -24.96
CA LYS A 10 3.64 -6.40 -24.84
C LYS A 10 3.25 -6.28 -23.37
N LEU A 11 3.66 -7.23 -22.52
CA LEU A 11 3.38 -7.22 -21.08
C LEU A 11 3.83 -5.91 -20.42
N HIS A 12 5.06 -5.46 -20.67
CA HIS A 12 5.57 -4.23 -20.04
C HIS A 12 4.91 -2.97 -20.61
N LYS A 13 4.51 -2.98 -21.88
CA LYS A 13 3.78 -1.86 -22.51
C LYS A 13 2.36 -1.72 -21.96
N GLU A 14 1.65 -2.82 -21.81
CA GLU A 14 0.27 -2.84 -21.30
C GLU A 14 0.20 -2.53 -19.79
N ASN A 15 1.17 -3.01 -19.02
CA ASN A 15 1.18 -2.84 -17.56
C ASN A 15 2.04 -1.66 -17.08
N GLN A 16 2.69 -0.95 -18.00
CA GLN A 16 3.60 0.18 -17.72
C GLN A 16 4.64 -0.15 -16.63
N GLY A 17 5.27 -1.32 -16.77
CA GLY A 17 6.13 -1.89 -15.75
C GLY A 17 5.49 -3.10 -15.09
N LYS A 18 6.00 -3.45 -13.91
CA LYS A 18 5.66 -4.71 -13.21
C LYS A 18 5.21 -4.51 -11.77
N ILE A 19 5.65 -3.41 -11.16
CA ILE A 19 5.47 -3.15 -9.73
C ILE A 19 4.43 -2.05 -9.59
N ALA A 20 3.47 -2.27 -8.70
CA ALA A 20 2.52 -1.27 -8.27
C ALA A 20 2.33 -1.38 -6.76
N LEU A 21 2.14 -0.24 -6.10
CA LEU A 21 1.70 -0.17 -4.72
C LEU A 21 0.19 0.11 -4.71
N LYS A 22 -0.57 -0.60 -3.87
CA LYS A 22 -2.00 -0.42 -3.71
C LYS A 22 -2.34 -0.33 -2.22
N CYS A 23 -3.35 0.45 -1.87
CA CYS A 23 -3.84 0.54 -0.50
C CYS A 23 -4.40 -0.82 -0.05
N LYS A 24 -4.03 -1.28 1.15
CA LYS A 24 -4.58 -2.51 1.78
C LYS A 24 -6.04 -2.33 2.25
N VAL A 25 -6.48 -1.09 2.42
CA VAL A 25 -7.83 -0.70 2.88
C VAL A 25 -8.47 0.28 1.89
N ALA A 26 -9.81 0.29 1.84
CA ALA A 26 -10.55 1.24 1.00
C ALA A 26 -10.57 2.63 1.66
N VAL A 27 -10.35 3.67 0.86
CA VAL A 27 -10.46 5.07 1.28
C VAL A 27 -11.31 5.80 0.24
N LYS A 28 -12.60 5.95 0.52
CA LYS A 28 -13.60 6.51 -0.42
C LYS A 28 -14.33 7.72 0.14
N THR A 29 -14.41 7.84 1.46
CA THR A 29 -15.12 8.90 2.18
C THR A 29 -14.17 9.77 2.98
N LYS A 30 -14.69 10.88 3.52
CA LYS A 30 -13.91 11.74 4.44
C LYS A 30 -13.60 11.01 5.74
N GLU A 31 -14.54 10.19 6.19
CA GLU A 31 -14.43 9.37 7.37
C GLU A 31 -13.34 8.31 7.20
N ASP A 32 -13.27 7.66 6.03
CA ASP A 32 -12.21 6.70 5.72
C ASP A 32 -10.83 7.38 5.74
N LEU A 33 -10.74 8.58 5.15
CA LEU A 33 -9.49 9.35 5.12
C LEU A 33 -9.08 9.79 6.53
N ALA A 34 -10.04 10.20 7.37
CA ALA A 34 -9.81 10.57 8.75
C ALA A 34 -9.32 9.40 9.61
N LEU A 35 -9.71 8.16 9.29
CA LEU A 35 -9.20 6.95 9.93
C LEU A 35 -7.80 6.57 9.43
N ALA A 36 -7.59 6.59 8.12
CA ALA A 36 -6.32 6.20 7.51
C ALA A 36 -5.20 7.24 7.69
N TYR A 37 -5.55 8.49 7.94
CA TYR A 37 -4.64 9.61 8.12
C TYR A 37 -5.05 10.47 9.30
N THR A 38 -4.80 11.77 9.28
CA THR A 38 -5.18 12.68 10.37
C THR A 38 -6.70 12.77 10.51
N PRO A 39 -7.26 12.63 11.73
CA PRO A 39 -6.58 12.47 13.02
C PRO A 39 -6.36 11.01 13.47
N GLY A 40 -6.97 10.01 12.82
CA GLY A 40 -6.98 8.61 13.24
C GLY A 40 -5.60 7.95 13.33
N VAL A 41 -4.69 8.28 12.41
CA VAL A 41 -3.31 7.77 12.38
C VAL A 41 -2.51 8.06 13.66
N ALA A 42 -2.94 9.03 14.47
CA ALA A 42 -2.30 9.32 15.74
C ALA A 42 -2.37 8.14 16.73
N GLN A 43 -3.44 7.33 16.69
CA GLN A 43 -3.61 6.21 17.63
C GLN A 43 -2.54 5.12 17.49
N PRO A 44 -2.29 4.53 16.30
CA PRO A 44 -1.19 3.56 16.17
C PRO A 44 0.18 4.18 16.47
N CYS A 45 0.41 5.47 16.16
CA CYS A 45 1.64 6.15 16.54
C CYS A 45 1.84 6.24 18.07
N LEU A 46 0.78 6.54 18.81
CA LEU A 46 0.83 6.61 20.28
C LEU A 46 1.03 5.22 20.90
N GLU A 47 0.43 4.16 20.35
CA GLU A 47 0.66 2.79 20.82
C GLU A 47 2.11 2.34 20.59
N ILE A 48 2.68 2.62 19.42
CA ILE A 48 4.09 2.31 19.11
C ILE A 48 5.04 3.12 20.02
N ASN A 49 4.67 4.35 20.38
CA ASN A 49 5.45 5.14 21.32
C ASN A 49 5.44 4.55 22.75
N LYS A 50 4.32 3.96 23.18
CA LYS A 50 4.21 3.30 24.49
C LYS A 50 4.95 1.96 24.52
N ASP A 51 4.80 1.15 23.47
CA ASP A 51 5.51 -0.12 23.29
C ASP A 51 5.92 -0.30 21.84
N TYR A 52 7.23 -0.21 21.59
CA TYR A 52 7.80 -0.32 20.26
C TYR A 52 7.49 -1.66 19.58
N ASN A 53 7.28 -2.75 20.33
CA ASN A 53 6.99 -4.06 19.74
C ASN A 53 5.66 -4.07 18.96
N THR A 54 4.72 -3.18 19.30
CA THR A 54 3.43 -3.04 18.59
C THR A 54 3.58 -2.50 17.17
N ILE A 55 4.79 -2.09 16.75
CA ILE A 55 5.07 -1.71 15.36
C ILE A 55 4.69 -2.82 14.38
N TYR A 56 4.86 -4.08 14.77
CA TYR A 56 4.55 -5.25 13.94
C TYR A 56 3.05 -5.56 13.86
N ASP A 57 2.24 -4.98 14.76
CA ASP A 57 0.79 -5.13 14.73
C ASP A 57 0.14 -4.12 13.77
N TYR A 58 0.70 -2.91 13.67
CA TYR A 58 0.06 -1.77 13.00
C TYR A 58 0.74 -1.32 11.69
N THR A 59 1.87 -1.90 11.31
CA THR A 59 2.61 -1.53 10.09
C THR A 59 2.76 -2.71 9.13
N SER A 60 3.19 -2.43 7.90
CA SER A 60 3.25 -3.41 6.79
C SER A 60 4.55 -4.18 6.72
#